data_AF-A0A316VQF1-F1
#
_entry.id   AF-A0A316VQF1-F1
#
_cell.length_a   1.000
_cell.length_b   1.000
_cell.length_c   1.000
_cell.angle_alpha   90.00
_cell.angle_beta   90.00
_cell.angle_gamma   90.00
#
_symmetry.space_group_name_H-M   'P 1'
#
loop_
_entity.id
_entity.type
_entity.pdbx_description
1 polymer ?
#
loop_
_entity_poly.entity_id
_entity_poly.type
_entity_poly.pdbx_seq_one_letter_code
_entity_poly.pdbx_strand_id
1 'polypeptide(L)'
;MDHAQPFGSIGKDANPSWLAIKELNNTYLSLSEPPGTGDEAGSSSSSSAPIESGPRIHIQVLQSATVYAHVLSLVPRIHGNPPSAHSEPYMDPSGAPAPDDEGPQGIGEPYPIGYTLRHPERGYDFVLHLGVGYPGGLAVEKAAHKRRYQITDAKGEFAPRATDQSDVASELSKAEERERERLQRAAERALKEQQARAAESNGQEKSSSSPPPPTNLEEEAIASFGPRLCRTAAQPPPPPKRLFDHACLRGFAEGYEQFKDVEETNVDTDGLAKFLSARGTPVRESDDAGRFLCDFIYYASLTEFQRAAHRLEGVAGARRDADDEADQQQKASPITPLFVHVPPEGQDLTLEQVRKGILDVVWWSIVGERAR
;
A
#
# COMPACT_ATOMS: atom_id res chain seq x y z
N MET A 1 -2.64 -19.11 4.38
CA MET A 1 -3.54 -18.16 3.70
C MET A 1 -2.84 -16.84 3.77
N ASP A 2 -2.44 -16.31 2.62
CA ASP A 2 -1.30 -15.40 2.54
C ASP A 2 -1.71 -14.19 1.71
N HIS A 3 -1.26 -13.02 2.15
CA HIS A 3 -1.81 -11.75 1.70
C HIS A 3 -0.71 -10.82 1.19
N ALA A 4 -0.92 -10.18 0.04
CA ALA A 4 0.00 -9.18 -0.50
C ALA A 4 -0.68 -7.81 -0.70
N GLN A 5 -0.01 -6.74 -0.27
CA GLN A 5 -0.56 -5.38 -0.25
C GLN A 5 0.34 -4.38 -0.97
N PRO A 6 0.07 -4.07 -2.25
CA PRO A 6 0.73 -2.96 -2.93
C PRO A 6 -0.01 -1.64 -2.68
N PHE A 7 0.70 -0.53 -2.84
CA PHE A 7 0.11 0.80 -2.78
C PHE A 7 -0.57 1.21 -4.10
N GLY A 8 -1.59 2.06 -3.99
CA GLY A 8 -2.13 2.86 -5.10
C GLY A 8 -1.09 3.79 -5.70
N SER A 9 -1.33 4.27 -6.93
CA SER A 9 -0.49 5.34 -7.50
C SER A 9 -0.80 6.68 -6.83
N ILE A 10 0.24 7.51 -6.64
CA ILE A 10 0.08 8.93 -6.24
C ILE A 10 -0.14 9.81 -7.49
N GLY A 11 0.04 9.26 -8.69
CA GLY A 11 -0.11 9.95 -9.96
C GLY A 11 -0.97 9.19 -10.97
N LYS A 12 -0.93 9.62 -12.23
CA LYS A 12 -1.64 8.96 -13.35
C LYS A 12 -0.88 7.78 -13.93
N ASP A 13 0.38 7.65 -13.58
CA ASP A 13 1.21 6.54 -14.02
C ASP A 13 0.85 5.31 -13.16
N ALA A 14 0.74 4.13 -13.78
CA ALA A 14 0.44 2.90 -13.06
C ALA A 14 1.50 2.60 -12.00
N ASN A 15 1.11 2.01 -10.86
CA ASN A 15 2.04 1.67 -9.79
C ASN A 15 2.73 0.31 -10.09
N PRO A 16 4.05 0.24 -10.28
CA PRO A 16 4.77 -1.01 -10.59
C PRO A 16 4.54 -2.12 -9.58
N SER A 17 4.42 -1.80 -8.28
CA SER A 17 4.13 -2.80 -7.26
C SER A 17 2.75 -3.41 -7.44
N TRP A 18 1.75 -2.63 -7.88
CA TRP A 18 0.40 -3.15 -8.17
C TRP A 18 0.40 -4.01 -9.43
N LEU A 19 1.00 -3.51 -10.51
CA LEU A 19 1.09 -4.22 -11.79
C LEU A 19 1.78 -5.58 -11.66
N ALA A 20 2.82 -5.67 -10.83
CA ALA A 20 3.54 -6.91 -10.63
C ALA A 20 2.66 -8.02 -10.02
N ILE A 21 1.71 -7.69 -9.14
CA ILE A 21 1.02 -8.70 -8.33
C ILE A 21 -0.50 -8.78 -8.49
N LYS A 22 -1.16 -7.84 -9.18
CA LYS A 22 -2.62 -7.87 -9.33
C LYS A 22 -3.15 -9.20 -9.91
N GLU A 23 -2.39 -9.80 -10.83
CA GLU A 23 -2.70 -11.10 -11.45
C GLU A 23 -2.51 -12.31 -10.51
N LEU A 24 -1.87 -12.12 -9.36
CA LEU A 24 -1.66 -13.17 -8.36
C LEU A 24 -2.87 -13.34 -7.42
N ASN A 25 -3.89 -12.48 -7.52
CA ASN A 25 -5.07 -12.59 -6.67
C ASN A 25 -5.81 -13.91 -6.91
N ASN A 26 -6.11 -14.65 -5.83
CA ASN A 26 -6.72 -15.98 -5.84
C ASN A 26 -5.91 -17.05 -6.61
N THR A 27 -4.59 -16.89 -6.68
CA THR A 27 -3.69 -17.93 -7.18
C THR A 27 -3.20 -18.81 -6.03
N TYR A 28 -2.57 -19.94 -6.39
CA TYR A 28 -2.07 -20.92 -5.43
C TYR A 28 -0.61 -21.28 -5.73
N LEU A 29 0.22 -21.44 -4.70
CA LEU A 29 1.56 -22.00 -4.82
C LEU A 29 1.65 -23.37 -4.15
N SER A 30 2.42 -24.27 -4.75
CA SER A 30 2.76 -25.55 -4.14
C SER A 30 3.70 -25.34 -2.96
N LEU A 31 3.54 -26.16 -1.91
CA LEU A 31 4.47 -26.20 -0.78
C LEU A 31 5.67 -27.11 -1.03
N SER A 32 5.60 -28.01 -2.02
CA SER A 32 6.65 -29.02 -2.25
C SER A 32 7.90 -28.45 -2.91
N GLU A 33 7.74 -27.45 -3.78
CA GLU A 33 8.82 -26.92 -4.60
C GLU A 33 8.71 -25.41 -4.76
N PRO A 34 9.84 -24.68 -4.82
CA PRO A 34 9.84 -23.27 -5.13
C PRO A 34 9.20 -22.97 -6.50
N PRO A 35 8.61 -21.79 -6.69
CA PRO A 35 8.05 -21.39 -7.99
C PRO A 35 9.07 -21.52 -9.13
N GLY A 36 8.69 -22.12 -10.26
CA GLY A 36 9.55 -22.16 -11.47
C GLY A 36 10.79 -23.07 -11.39
N THR A 37 10.85 -24.04 -10.48
CA THR A 37 11.87 -25.12 -10.53
C THR A 37 11.46 -26.29 -11.42
N GLY A 38 10.16 -26.44 -11.72
CA GLY A 38 9.68 -27.34 -12.76
C GLY A 38 9.74 -26.68 -14.13
N ASP A 39 9.97 -27.47 -15.19
CA ASP A 39 10.00 -27.06 -16.60
C ASP A 39 8.67 -26.44 -17.12
N GLU A 40 7.71 -26.16 -16.24
CA GLU A 40 6.38 -25.63 -16.56
C GLU A 40 6.31 -24.11 -16.36
N ALA A 41 7.10 -23.36 -17.12
CA ALA A 41 6.87 -21.93 -17.26
C ALA A 41 5.65 -21.70 -18.18
N GLY A 42 4.47 -21.49 -17.60
CA GLY A 42 3.44 -20.66 -18.24
C GLY A 42 2.28 -21.36 -18.95
N SER A 43 1.91 -22.59 -18.61
CA SER A 43 0.62 -23.11 -19.08
C SER A 43 -0.50 -22.67 -18.15
N SER A 44 -1.10 -21.50 -18.42
CA SER A 44 -2.44 -21.13 -17.97
C SER A 44 -3.53 -22.01 -18.61
N SER A 45 -3.26 -23.31 -18.77
CA SER A 45 -4.18 -24.27 -19.36
C SER A 45 -5.23 -24.64 -18.32
N SER A 46 -6.46 -24.30 -18.66
CA SER A 46 -7.72 -24.82 -18.13
C SER A 46 -7.87 -26.34 -18.35
N SER A 47 -6.79 -27.12 -18.24
CA SER A 47 -6.83 -28.57 -18.33
C SER A 47 -7.38 -29.11 -17.02
N SER A 48 -8.54 -29.73 -17.12
CA SER A 48 -9.33 -30.41 -16.09
C SER A 48 -8.64 -31.64 -15.46
N ALA A 49 -7.31 -31.62 -15.32
CA ALA A 49 -6.61 -32.62 -14.55
C ALA A 49 -7.04 -32.48 -13.08
N PRO A 50 -7.26 -33.61 -12.37
CA PRO A 50 -7.69 -33.57 -10.98
C PRO A 50 -6.67 -32.78 -10.17
N ILE A 51 -7.14 -31.70 -9.54
CA ILE A 51 -6.36 -30.83 -8.66
C ILE A 51 -5.69 -31.75 -7.63
N GLU A 52 -4.35 -31.89 -7.70
CA GLU A 52 -3.61 -32.59 -6.65
C GLU A 52 -4.00 -32.00 -5.30
N SER A 53 -4.63 -32.80 -4.45
CA SER A 53 -5.26 -32.37 -3.19
C SER A 53 -4.26 -32.04 -2.07
N GLY A 54 -3.01 -31.72 -2.44
CA GLY A 54 -1.96 -31.35 -1.51
C GLY A 54 -2.19 -29.96 -0.89
N PRO A 55 -1.57 -29.69 0.27
CA PRO A 55 -1.60 -28.38 0.89
C PRO A 55 -0.89 -27.33 0.00
N ARG A 56 -1.48 -26.13 -0.08
CA ARG A 56 -1.05 -25.04 -0.96
C ARG A 56 -1.09 -23.70 -0.23
N ILE A 57 -0.26 -22.77 -0.66
CA ILE A 57 -0.34 -21.35 -0.30
C ILE A 57 -1.45 -20.74 -1.14
N HIS A 58 -2.42 -20.07 -0.54
CA HIS A 58 -3.47 -19.32 -1.25
C HIS A 58 -3.14 -17.84 -1.14
N ILE A 59 -2.92 -17.19 -2.28
CA ILE A 59 -2.54 -15.78 -2.35
C ILE A 59 -3.78 -14.92 -2.57
N GLN A 60 -3.98 -13.94 -1.70
CA GLN A 60 -4.91 -12.84 -1.90
C GLN A 60 -4.15 -11.53 -2.03
N VAL A 61 -4.67 -10.63 -2.87
CA VAL A 61 -4.00 -9.38 -3.19
C VAL A 61 -4.96 -8.21 -2.98
N LEU A 62 -4.49 -7.19 -2.25
CA LEU A 62 -5.27 -5.99 -1.92
C LEU A 62 -4.50 -4.70 -2.18
N GLN A 63 -4.97 -3.86 -3.11
CA GLN A 63 -4.42 -2.53 -3.32
C GLN A 63 -4.81 -1.57 -2.19
N SER A 64 -3.83 -1.09 -1.42
CA SER A 64 -4.01 -0.10 -0.35
C SER A 64 -3.98 1.33 -0.88
N ALA A 65 -4.78 2.24 -0.33
CA ALA A 65 -4.64 3.66 -0.64
C ALA A 65 -3.35 4.20 -0.02
N THR A 66 -2.76 5.19 -0.69
CA THR A 66 -1.60 5.93 -0.20
C THR A 66 -2.04 7.03 0.76
N VAL A 67 -2.69 6.64 1.88
CA VAL A 67 -3.29 7.54 2.88
C VAL A 67 -3.03 7.00 4.29
N TYR A 68 -2.55 7.85 5.22
CA TYR A 68 -2.19 7.41 6.58
C TYR A 68 -3.39 6.87 7.37
N ALA A 69 -4.53 7.56 7.31
CA ALA A 69 -5.76 7.13 7.97
C ALA A 69 -6.25 5.77 7.45
N HIS A 70 -6.03 5.47 6.15
CA HIS A 70 -6.38 4.18 5.58
C HIS A 70 -5.54 3.06 6.17
N VAL A 71 -4.22 3.25 6.29
CA VAL A 71 -3.32 2.28 6.92
C VAL A 71 -3.73 1.99 8.37
N LEU A 72 -4.01 3.04 9.16
CA LEU A 72 -4.44 2.92 10.56
C LEU A 72 -5.79 2.21 10.73
N SER A 73 -6.62 2.17 9.69
CA SER A 73 -7.86 1.40 9.65
C SER A 73 -7.61 -0.04 9.19
N LEU A 74 -6.91 -0.20 8.07
CA LEU A 74 -6.78 -1.45 7.34
C LEU A 74 -5.88 -2.47 8.06
N VAL A 75 -4.69 -2.05 8.48
CA VAL A 75 -3.67 -2.98 9.01
C VAL A 75 -4.12 -3.68 10.28
N PRO A 76 -4.63 -2.99 11.32
CA PRO A 76 -5.12 -3.69 12.51
C PRO A 76 -6.19 -4.74 12.18
N ARG A 77 -7.09 -4.44 11.23
CA ARG A 77 -8.18 -5.35 10.84
C ARG A 77 -7.66 -6.60 10.11
N ILE A 78 -6.63 -6.46 9.27
CA ILE A 78 -5.95 -7.61 8.65
C ILE A 78 -5.34 -8.52 9.72
N HIS A 79 -4.81 -7.94 10.79
CA HIS A 79 -4.25 -8.64 11.95
C HIS A 79 -5.30 -9.08 12.99
N GLY A 80 -6.60 -8.94 12.70
CA GLY A 80 -7.69 -9.37 13.59
C GLY A 80 -7.90 -8.47 14.81
N ASN A 81 -7.45 -7.22 14.76
CA ASN A 81 -7.55 -6.23 15.83
C ASN A 81 -8.48 -5.07 15.44
N PRO A 82 -9.12 -4.41 16.43
CA PRO A 82 -9.85 -3.18 16.16
C PRO A 82 -8.90 -2.07 15.69
N PRO A 83 -9.35 -1.16 14.80
CA PRO A 83 -8.51 -0.08 14.32
C PRO A 83 -8.28 0.98 15.42
N SER A 84 -7.27 1.84 15.20
CA SER A 84 -6.95 2.92 16.16
C SER A 84 -8.02 4.00 16.22
N ALA A 85 -8.06 4.79 17.30
CA ALA A 85 -8.97 5.94 17.42
C ALA A 85 -8.72 7.03 16.35
N HIS A 86 -7.52 7.06 15.79
CA HIS A 86 -7.15 7.96 14.69
C HIS A 86 -7.51 7.42 13.31
N SER A 87 -8.03 6.19 13.22
CA SER A 87 -8.58 5.70 11.97
C SER A 87 -9.91 6.41 11.74
N GLU A 88 -9.94 7.35 10.80
CA GLU A 88 -11.21 7.64 10.14
C GLU A 88 -11.54 6.41 9.28
N PRO A 89 -12.80 5.90 9.31
CA PRO A 89 -13.23 4.92 8.32
C PRO A 89 -12.87 5.51 6.96
N TYR A 90 -11.88 4.91 6.30
CA TYR A 90 -11.44 5.37 5.00
C TYR A 90 -12.56 5.02 4.02
N MET A 91 -13.52 5.93 3.95
CA MET A 91 -14.56 5.92 2.94
C MET A 91 -13.91 6.59 1.74
N ASP A 92 -13.61 5.80 0.73
CA ASP A 92 -13.21 6.35 -0.55
C ASP A 92 -14.48 6.58 -1.37
N PRO A 93 -15.01 7.81 -1.47
CA PRO A 93 -16.11 8.10 -2.39
C PRO A 93 -15.69 7.92 -3.86
N SER A 94 -14.38 7.88 -4.16
CA SER A 94 -13.81 7.43 -5.44
C SER A 94 -13.47 5.92 -5.48
N GLY A 95 -13.77 5.17 -4.41
CA GLY A 95 -13.57 3.71 -4.29
C GLY A 95 -14.64 2.85 -4.98
N ALA A 96 -15.59 3.47 -5.68
CA ALA A 96 -16.18 2.74 -6.81
C ALA A 96 -14.99 2.33 -7.70
N PRO A 97 -14.84 1.05 -8.06
CA PRO A 97 -13.73 0.64 -8.93
C PRO A 97 -13.70 1.64 -10.09
N ALA A 98 -12.57 2.35 -10.20
CA ALA A 98 -12.37 3.17 -11.38
C ALA A 98 -12.63 2.25 -12.59
N PRO A 99 -13.24 2.74 -13.68
CA PRO A 99 -13.66 1.88 -14.80
C PRO A 99 -12.54 0.99 -15.38
N ASP A 100 -11.29 1.26 -15.00
CA ASP A 100 -10.03 0.66 -15.40
C ASP A 100 -9.34 -0.20 -14.30
N ASP A 101 -9.96 -0.45 -13.14
CA ASP A 101 -9.36 -1.20 -12.02
C ASP A 101 -8.04 -0.58 -11.47
N GLU A 102 -7.83 0.74 -11.64
CA GLU A 102 -6.58 1.41 -11.23
C GLU A 102 -6.62 2.10 -9.86
N GLY A 103 -7.76 2.05 -9.15
CA GLY A 103 -7.96 2.67 -7.84
C GLY A 103 -7.81 1.71 -6.64
N PRO A 104 -7.61 2.23 -5.41
CA PRO A 104 -7.60 1.39 -4.21
C PRO A 104 -8.88 0.57 -4.15
N GLN A 105 -8.75 -0.71 -3.83
CA GLN A 105 -9.91 -1.59 -3.76
C GLN A 105 -10.73 -1.21 -2.51
N GLY A 106 -12.04 -1.04 -2.66
CA GLY A 106 -12.96 -0.97 -1.53
C GLY A 106 -14.21 -0.13 -1.81
N ILE A 107 -15.40 -0.63 -1.47
CA ILE A 107 -16.69 0.03 -1.72
C ILE A 107 -17.03 1.15 -0.71
N GLY A 108 -16.02 1.73 -0.06
CA GLY A 108 -16.21 2.72 1.00
C GLY A 108 -16.83 2.12 2.26
N GLU A 109 -16.51 0.86 2.58
CA GLU A 109 -16.85 0.21 3.85
C GLU A 109 -15.56 -0.33 4.51
N PRO A 110 -15.52 -0.50 5.84
CA PRO A 110 -14.34 -1.03 6.50
C PRO A 110 -14.02 -2.47 6.08
N TYR A 111 -12.73 -2.83 6.12
CA TYR A 111 -12.32 -4.22 5.96
C TYR A 111 -12.91 -5.12 7.06
N PRO A 112 -13.37 -6.34 6.74
CA PRO A 112 -13.37 -6.97 5.41
C PRO A 112 -14.59 -6.64 4.54
N ILE A 113 -15.67 -6.09 5.12
CA ILE A 113 -16.98 -5.91 4.47
C ILE A 113 -16.86 -5.10 3.17
N GLY A 114 -16.04 -4.05 3.17
CA GLY A 114 -15.88 -3.20 1.99
C GLY A 114 -15.02 -3.75 0.88
N TYR A 115 -14.49 -4.96 0.99
CA TYR A 115 -13.44 -5.46 0.09
C TYR A 115 -13.90 -6.76 -0.57
N THR A 116 -13.46 -6.97 -1.82
CA THR A 116 -13.76 -8.20 -2.58
C THR A 116 -12.98 -9.42 -2.07
N LEU A 117 -12.06 -9.22 -1.13
CA LEU A 117 -11.26 -10.26 -0.53
C LEU A 117 -12.04 -11.06 0.48
N ARG A 118 -11.83 -12.38 0.47
CA ARG A 118 -12.37 -13.27 1.50
C ARG A 118 -11.40 -13.35 2.67
N HIS A 119 -11.70 -12.65 3.77
CA HIS A 119 -10.90 -12.80 5.00
C HIS A 119 -10.95 -14.26 5.49
N PRO A 120 -9.80 -14.91 5.74
CA PRO A 120 -9.74 -16.25 6.30
C PRO A 120 -10.39 -16.31 7.69
N GLU A 121 -11.16 -17.35 8.00
CA GLU A 121 -11.74 -17.54 9.34
C GLU A 121 -10.66 -17.64 10.44
N ARG A 122 -9.49 -18.16 10.09
CA ARG A 122 -8.34 -18.30 11.00
C ARG A 122 -7.37 -17.11 10.97
N GLY A 123 -7.67 -16.07 10.18
CA GLY A 123 -6.71 -15.02 9.84
C GLY A 123 -5.68 -15.49 8.82
N TYR A 124 -4.82 -14.55 8.40
CA TYR A 124 -3.70 -14.84 7.50
C TYR A 124 -2.51 -15.44 8.27
N ASP A 125 -1.70 -16.25 7.60
CA ASP A 125 -0.44 -16.75 8.16
C ASP A 125 0.69 -15.74 7.92
N PHE A 126 0.67 -15.08 6.75
CA PHE A 126 1.69 -14.15 6.29
C PHE A 126 1.08 -12.93 5.59
N VAL A 127 1.67 -11.76 5.80
CA VAL A 127 1.34 -10.51 5.10
C VAL A 127 2.61 -9.91 4.48
N LEU A 128 2.58 -9.71 3.17
CA LEU A 128 3.64 -9.07 2.40
C LEU A 128 3.18 -7.70 1.90
N HIS A 129 3.78 -6.65 2.41
CA HIS A 129 3.60 -5.29 1.89
C HIS A 129 4.56 -5.03 0.75
N LEU A 130 4.07 -4.39 -0.32
CA LEU A 130 4.86 -4.02 -1.48
C LEU A 130 4.80 -2.52 -1.74
N GLY A 131 5.96 -1.94 -1.97
CA GLY A 131 6.10 -0.54 -2.38
C GLY A 131 7.05 -0.39 -3.55
N VAL A 132 7.01 0.78 -4.18
CA VAL A 132 7.98 1.14 -5.22
C VAL A 132 9.14 1.87 -4.56
N GLY A 133 10.32 1.29 -4.64
CA GLY A 133 11.55 1.85 -4.09
C GLY A 133 12.47 2.43 -5.18
N TYR A 134 13.76 2.41 -4.88
CA TYR A 134 14.80 2.87 -5.80
C TYR A 134 15.23 1.75 -6.78
N PRO A 135 15.89 2.13 -7.88
CA PRO A 135 16.60 1.19 -8.75
C PRO A 135 17.59 0.30 -7.97
N GLY A 136 17.90 -0.87 -8.52
CA GLY A 136 18.87 -1.83 -7.99
C GLY A 136 18.31 -3.20 -7.62
N GLY A 137 17.11 -3.55 -8.09
CA GLY A 137 16.45 -4.83 -7.80
C GLY A 137 15.46 -4.76 -6.64
N LEU A 138 15.14 -5.91 -6.04
CA LEU A 138 14.27 -5.98 -4.86
C LEU A 138 15.02 -5.48 -3.61
N ALA A 139 14.34 -4.77 -2.72
CA ALA A 139 14.88 -4.46 -1.39
C ALA A 139 13.98 -5.06 -0.31
N VAL A 140 14.53 -6.00 0.46
CA VAL A 140 13.86 -6.63 1.60
C VAL A 140 14.10 -5.76 2.82
N GLU A 141 13.04 -5.20 3.39
CA GLU A 141 13.15 -4.33 4.56
C GLU A 141 13.29 -5.15 5.84
N LYS A 142 14.23 -4.74 6.70
CA LYS A 142 14.52 -5.36 8.00
C LYS A 142 13.81 -4.67 9.15
N ALA A 143 13.56 -3.38 9.00
CA ALA A 143 13.07 -2.53 10.07
C ALA A 143 12.10 -1.47 9.56
N ALA A 144 11.24 -1.01 10.46
CA ALA A 144 10.35 0.11 10.25
C ALA A 144 10.34 1.01 11.48
N HIS A 145 9.88 2.26 11.34
CA HIS A 145 10.11 3.27 12.36
C HIS A 145 8.84 3.92 12.86
N LYS A 146 8.79 4.33 14.12
CA LYS A 146 7.57 4.87 14.72
C LYS A 146 7.23 6.30 14.26
N ARG A 147 8.21 7.05 13.75
CA ARG A 147 8.14 8.52 13.64
C ARG A 147 8.82 9.07 12.40
N ARG A 148 8.75 10.40 12.28
CA ARG A 148 9.31 11.27 11.22
C ARG A 148 8.57 11.19 9.89
N TYR A 149 7.30 10.83 9.94
CA TYR A 149 6.38 10.89 8.81
C TYR A 149 5.94 12.33 8.52
N GLN A 150 6.89 13.14 8.09
CA GLN A 150 6.72 14.59 7.87
C GLN A 150 6.11 14.92 6.52
N ILE A 151 5.82 13.92 5.69
CA ILE A 151 5.41 14.04 4.31
C ILE A 151 3.89 13.87 4.23
N THR A 152 3.21 14.73 3.48
CA THR A 152 1.78 14.56 3.21
C THR A 152 1.50 13.36 2.31
N ASP A 153 0.40 12.66 2.58
CA ASP A 153 -0.10 11.57 1.76
C ASP A 153 -0.84 12.04 0.48
N ALA A 154 -1.47 11.12 -0.25
CA ALA A 154 -2.17 11.43 -1.50
C ALA A 154 -3.37 12.38 -1.33
N LYS A 155 -3.93 12.50 -0.11
CA LYS A 155 -4.97 13.49 0.22
C LYS A 155 -4.38 14.84 0.63
N GLY A 156 -3.06 14.95 0.71
CA GLY A 156 -2.37 16.12 1.23
C GLY A 156 -2.47 16.22 2.75
N GLU A 157 -2.71 15.09 3.42
CA GLU A 157 -2.84 14.99 4.87
C GLU A 157 -1.55 14.44 5.48
N PHE A 158 -1.22 14.88 6.69
CA PHE A 158 -0.04 14.42 7.38
C PHE A 158 -0.36 13.23 8.30
N ALA A 159 0.63 12.39 8.58
CA ALA A 159 0.54 11.37 9.62
C ALA A 159 0.15 12.00 10.99
N PRO A 160 -0.46 11.23 11.91
CA PRO A 160 -0.81 11.74 13.24
C PRO A 160 0.37 12.38 13.96
N ARG A 161 0.06 13.27 14.91
CA ARG A 161 1.10 13.84 15.77
C ARG A 161 1.51 12.79 16.79
N ALA A 162 2.80 12.55 16.92
CA ALA A 162 3.28 11.60 17.90
C ALA A 162 3.07 12.18 19.31
N THR A 163 2.54 11.38 20.24
CA THR A 163 2.14 11.80 21.59
C THR A 163 3.32 11.85 22.55
N ASP A 164 4.29 10.97 22.34
CA ASP A 164 5.54 10.90 23.07
C ASP A 164 6.62 11.74 22.36
N GLN A 165 7.20 12.70 23.07
CA GLN A 165 8.35 13.46 22.56
C GLN A 165 9.63 12.76 22.99
N SER A 166 9.98 11.66 22.32
CA SER A 166 11.34 11.14 22.41
C SER A 166 12.29 12.09 21.68
N ASP A 167 13.52 12.24 22.22
CA ASP A 167 14.60 12.99 21.58
C ASP A 167 15.04 12.24 20.31
N VAL A 168 14.31 12.43 19.22
CA VAL A 168 14.70 11.87 17.93
C VAL A 168 15.81 12.75 17.37
N ALA A 169 16.93 12.15 16.95
CA ALA A 169 18.05 12.86 16.31
C ALA A 169 17.54 13.82 15.21
N SER A 170 18.22 14.92 14.93
CA SER A 170 17.73 15.89 13.94
C SER A 170 18.08 15.54 12.50
N GLU A 171 19.02 14.62 12.28
CA GLU A 171 19.56 14.33 10.94
C GLU A 171 18.62 13.42 10.15
N LEU A 172 18.34 13.82 8.90
CA LEU A 172 17.57 13.02 7.95
C LEU A 172 18.41 11.84 7.45
N SER A 173 17.77 10.69 7.28
CA SER A 173 18.40 9.54 6.63
C SER A 173 18.53 9.79 5.13
N LYS A 174 19.45 9.04 4.49
CA LYS A 174 19.60 9.09 3.02
C LYS A 174 18.36 8.58 2.27
N ALA A 175 17.51 7.77 2.90
CA ALA A 175 16.25 7.33 2.29
C ALA A 175 15.18 8.43 2.44
N GLU A 176 15.09 9.05 3.62
CA GLU A 176 14.25 10.23 3.87
C GLU A 176 14.53 11.36 2.87
N GLU A 177 15.80 11.70 2.68
CA GLU A 177 16.23 12.76 1.74
C GLU A 177 15.81 12.46 0.30
N ARG A 178 16.00 11.22 -0.14
CA ARG A 178 15.65 10.82 -1.50
C ARG A 178 14.15 10.75 -1.72
N GLU A 179 13.37 10.34 -0.73
CA GLU A 179 11.91 10.32 -0.84
C GLU A 179 11.36 11.75 -0.90
N ARG A 180 11.95 12.66 -0.10
CA ARG A 180 11.72 14.11 -0.21
C ARG A 180 11.98 14.63 -1.63
N GLU A 181 13.12 14.28 -2.19
CA GLU A 181 13.49 14.70 -3.54
C GLU A 181 12.54 14.15 -4.60
N ARG A 182 12.14 12.88 -4.50
CA ARG A 182 11.18 12.23 -5.41
C ARG A 182 9.86 13.00 -5.45
N LEU A 183 9.31 13.31 -4.28
CA LEU A 183 8.02 14.00 -4.18
C LEU A 183 8.09 15.46 -4.62
N GLN A 184 9.20 16.15 -4.35
CA GLN A 184 9.42 17.51 -4.87
C GLN A 184 9.42 17.52 -6.40
N ARG A 185 10.15 16.59 -7.04
CA ARG A 185 10.17 16.45 -8.51
C ARG A 185 8.78 16.12 -9.06
N ALA A 186 8.03 15.25 -8.40
CA ALA A 186 6.66 14.91 -8.79
C ALA A 186 5.72 16.13 -8.70
N ALA A 187 5.81 16.91 -7.61
CA ALA A 187 5.03 18.13 -7.42
C ALA A 187 5.36 19.19 -8.47
N GLU A 188 6.65 19.39 -8.79
CA GLU A 188 7.09 20.31 -9.85
C GLU A 188 6.56 19.91 -11.23
N ARG A 189 6.58 18.61 -11.55
CA ARG A 189 6.02 18.08 -12.81
C ARG A 189 4.51 18.34 -12.87
N ALA A 190 3.78 18.01 -11.80
CA ALA A 190 2.33 18.24 -11.73
C ALA A 190 1.96 19.73 -11.90
N LEU A 191 2.74 20.63 -11.29
CA LEU A 191 2.55 22.07 -11.45
C LEU A 191 2.77 22.53 -12.89
N LYS A 192 3.85 22.06 -13.56
CA LYS A 192 4.11 22.36 -14.97
C LYS A 192 2.99 21.86 -15.89
N GLU A 193 2.47 20.66 -15.64
CA GLU A 193 1.35 20.10 -16.40
C GLU A 193 0.06 20.92 -16.20
N GLN A 194 -0.22 21.38 -14.97
CA GLN A 194 -1.37 22.26 -14.71
C GLN A 194 -1.24 23.61 -15.43
N GLN A 195 -0.04 24.20 -15.43
CA GLN A 195 0.24 25.45 -16.14
C GLN A 195 0.08 25.30 -17.65
N ALA A 196 0.56 24.18 -18.23
CA ALA A 196 0.40 23.88 -19.65
C ALA A 196 -1.09 23.78 -20.04
N ARG A 197 -1.89 23.05 -19.25
CA ARG A 197 -3.35 22.93 -19.47
C ARG A 197 -4.07 24.28 -19.40
N ALA A 198 -3.70 25.13 -18.44
CA ALA A 198 -4.28 26.47 -18.32
C ALA A 198 -3.89 27.41 -19.48
N ALA A 199 -2.68 27.24 -20.04
CA ALA A 199 -2.24 27.99 -21.21
C ALA A 199 -3.00 27.56 -22.48
N GLU A 200 -3.25 26.26 -22.65
CA GLU A 200 -4.04 25.71 -23.75
C GLU A 200 -5.49 26.21 -23.71
N SER A 201 -6.14 26.22 -22.53
CA SER A 201 -7.51 26.72 -22.40
C SER A 201 -7.64 28.21 -22.72
N ASN A 202 -6.64 29.02 -22.38
CA ASN A 202 -6.63 30.46 -22.69
C ASN A 202 -6.35 30.76 -24.17
N GLY A 203 -5.73 29.84 -24.90
CA GLY A 203 -5.45 29.98 -26.34
C GLY A 203 -6.70 29.84 -27.21
N GLN A 204 -7.63 28.97 -26.83
CA GLN A 204 -8.84 28.67 -27.61
C GLN A 204 -9.89 29.79 -27.59
N GLU A 205 -9.97 30.61 -26.53
CA GLU A 205 -10.94 31.72 -26.48
C GLU A 205 -10.58 32.91 -27.39
N LYS A 206 -9.32 33.03 -27.83
CA LYS A 206 -8.89 34.15 -28.67
C LYS A 206 -9.09 33.94 -30.18
N SER A 207 -9.43 32.73 -30.64
CA SER A 207 -9.52 32.44 -32.09
C SER A 207 -10.95 32.30 -32.64
N SER A 208 -12.01 32.50 -31.84
CA SER A 208 -13.40 32.34 -32.30
C SER A 208 -14.20 33.64 -32.45
N SER A 209 -13.56 34.82 -32.43
CA SER A 209 -14.25 36.09 -32.70
C SER A 209 -14.38 36.38 -34.20
N SER A 210 -15.01 35.47 -34.94
CA SER A 210 -15.67 35.87 -36.18
C SER A 210 -17.10 36.28 -35.81
N PRO A 211 -17.51 37.54 -36.01
CA PRO A 211 -18.88 37.95 -35.74
C PRO A 211 -19.84 37.08 -36.58
N PRO A 212 -20.94 36.56 -35.99
CA PRO A 212 -21.93 35.84 -36.77
C PRO A 212 -22.50 36.76 -37.87
N PRO A 213 -22.75 36.25 -39.09
CA PRO A 213 -23.37 37.05 -40.13
C PRO A 213 -24.74 37.55 -39.67
N PRO A 214 -25.14 38.79 -40.00
CA PRO A 214 -26.43 39.33 -39.61
C PRO A 214 -27.54 38.58 -40.35
N THR A 215 -28.33 37.79 -39.62
CA THR A 215 -29.58 37.23 -40.12
C THR A 215 -30.70 38.23 -39.85
N ASN A 216 -31.14 38.91 -40.92
CA ASN A 216 -32.46 39.54 -40.94
C ASN A 216 -33.51 38.42 -40.98
N LEU A 217 -34.44 38.41 -40.02
CA LEU A 217 -35.89 38.35 -40.22
C LEU A 217 -36.61 38.12 -38.87
N GLU A 218 -37.38 39.15 -38.53
CA GLU A 218 -38.72 39.16 -37.93
C GLU A 218 -38.99 38.80 -36.44
N GLU A 219 -39.75 39.74 -35.86
CA GLU A 219 -40.42 39.77 -34.57
C GLU A 219 -41.52 38.70 -34.48
N GLU A 220 -41.63 38.02 -33.33
CA GLU A 220 -42.82 38.11 -32.48
C GLU A 220 -42.58 37.44 -31.11
N ALA A 221 -43.22 38.01 -30.09
CA ALA A 221 -43.01 37.77 -28.67
C ALA A 221 -43.57 36.43 -28.17
N ILE A 222 -43.03 35.90 -27.05
CA ILE A 222 -43.76 35.52 -25.83
C ILE A 222 -42.78 35.12 -24.72
N ALA A 223 -43.15 35.51 -23.51
CA ALA A 223 -42.40 35.57 -22.27
C ALA A 223 -42.01 34.22 -21.64
N SER A 224 -41.16 34.34 -20.61
CA SER A 224 -40.81 33.34 -19.59
C SER A 224 -39.70 32.36 -19.96
N PHE A 225 -38.45 32.76 -19.74
CA PHE A 225 -37.43 32.01 -18.97
C PHE A 225 -36.16 32.87 -18.99
N GLY A 226 -35.91 33.62 -17.91
CA GLY A 226 -34.68 34.39 -17.78
C GLY A 226 -33.51 33.44 -17.46
N PRO A 227 -32.46 33.34 -18.30
CA PRO A 227 -31.29 32.56 -17.94
C PRO A 227 -30.46 33.41 -16.99
N ARG A 228 -30.49 33.07 -15.69
CA ARG A 228 -29.43 33.49 -14.76
C ARG A 228 -28.15 32.79 -15.19
N LEU A 229 -27.44 33.37 -16.15
CA LEU A 229 -26.01 33.12 -16.37
C LEU A 229 -25.27 33.66 -15.15
N CYS A 230 -25.31 32.92 -14.04
CA CYS A 230 -24.34 33.06 -12.98
C CYS A 230 -22.98 32.71 -13.58
N ARG A 231 -22.24 33.73 -14.01
CA ARG A 231 -20.78 33.66 -14.04
C ARG A 231 -20.34 33.34 -12.62
N THR A 232 -20.20 32.05 -12.30
CA THR A 232 -19.40 31.63 -11.16
C THR A 232 -18.01 32.16 -11.44
N ALA A 233 -17.67 33.30 -10.83
CA ALA A 233 -16.31 33.80 -10.83
C ALA A 233 -15.42 32.63 -10.43
N ALA A 234 -14.50 32.23 -11.32
CA ALA A 234 -13.57 31.16 -11.05
C ALA A 234 -12.93 31.45 -9.70
N GLN A 235 -13.23 30.62 -8.69
CA GLN A 235 -12.59 30.78 -7.40
C GLN A 235 -11.07 30.71 -7.63
N PRO A 236 -10.29 31.61 -7.02
CA PRO A 236 -8.84 31.52 -7.12
C PRO A 236 -8.42 30.10 -6.69
N PRO A 237 -7.43 29.50 -7.37
CA PRO A 237 -6.98 28.16 -7.02
C PRO A 237 -6.60 28.14 -5.53
N PRO A 238 -6.96 27.07 -4.79
CA PRO A 238 -6.57 26.96 -3.40
C PRO A 238 -5.05 27.08 -3.27
N PRO A 239 -4.54 27.70 -2.19
CA PRO A 239 -3.11 27.81 -1.97
C PRO A 239 -2.47 26.40 -1.96
N PRO A 240 -1.22 26.26 -2.45
CA PRO A 240 -0.55 24.97 -2.47
C PRO A 240 -0.48 24.39 -1.05
N LYS A 241 -0.94 23.15 -0.90
CA LYS A 241 -0.83 22.42 0.37
C LYS A 241 0.66 22.29 0.73
N ARG A 242 1.00 22.45 2.01
CA ARG A 242 2.38 22.28 2.49
C ARG A 242 2.74 20.80 2.39
N LEU A 243 3.83 20.48 1.68
CA LEU A 243 4.31 19.09 1.51
C LEU A 243 4.98 18.52 2.76
N PHE A 244 5.56 19.39 3.59
CA PHE A 244 6.33 19.01 4.77
C PHE A 244 5.87 19.73 6.03
N ASP A 245 5.82 19.00 7.14
CA ASP A 245 5.63 19.58 8.46
C ASP A 245 6.90 19.44 9.30
N HIS A 246 7.60 20.56 9.48
CA HIS A 246 8.77 20.67 10.33
C HIS A 246 8.44 21.10 11.77
N ALA A 247 7.20 21.49 12.04
CA ALA A 247 6.81 22.08 13.32
C ALA A 247 6.42 21.04 14.37
N CYS A 248 6.16 19.80 13.96
CA CYS A 248 5.71 18.74 14.85
C CYS A 248 6.29 17.39 14.44
N LEU A 249 6.68 16.59 15.45
CA LEU A 249 7.06 15.20 15.26
C LEU A 249 5.80 14.39 14.96
N ARG A 250 5.82 13.69 13.81
CA ARG A 250 4.67 12.94 13.31
C ARG A 250 4.98 11.45 13.24
N GLY A 251 3.93 10.65 13.42
CA GLY A 251 3.97 9.20 13.35
C GLY A 251 2.86 8.57 14.16
N PHE A 252 3.18 7.43 14.78
CA PHE A 252 2.22 6.71 15.58
C PHE A 252 1.96 7.42 16.90
N ALA A 253 0.69 7.51 17.26
CA ALA A 253 0.17 8.26 18.40
C ALA A 253 -0.43 7.28 19.43
N GLU A 254 -1.60 7.61 19.98
CA GLU A 254 -2.29 6.82 21.00
C GLU A 254 -2.48 5.35 20.61
N GLY A 255 -2.07 4.44 21.50
CA GLY A 255 -2.16 2.98 21.35
C GLY A 255 -0.87 2.31 20.86
N TYR A 256 0.17 3.11 20.58
CA TYR A 256 1.49 2.66 20.12
C TYR A 256 2.64 3.05 21.07
N GLU A 257 2.34 3.64 22.23
CA GLU A 257 3.33 4.10 23.22
C GLU A 257 4.27 2.99 23.67
N GLN A 258 3.77 1.76 23.83
CA GLN A 258 4.51 0.61 24.33
C GLN A 258 5.53 0.01 23.35
N PHE A 259 5.45 0.37 22.07
CA PHE A 259 6.33 -0.18 21.03
C PHE A 259 7.60 0.67 20.87
N LYS A 260 8.66 0.02 20.37
CA LYS A 260 9.97 0.64 20.18
C LYS A 260 9.89 1.71 19.10
N ASP A 261 10.82 2.67 19.12
CA ASP A 261 10.92 3.65 18.03
C ASP A 261 11.32 2.99 16.69
N VAL A 262 11.94 1.81 16.74
CA VAL A 262 12.26 0.97 15.58
C VAL A 262 11.83 -0.47 15.89
N GLU A 263 10.98 -1.03 15.03
CA GLU A 263 10.60 -2.44 15.09
C GLU A 263 11.29 -3.19 13.94
N GLU A 264 11.76 -4.40 14.24
CA GLU A 264 12.46 -5.27 13.29
C GLU A 264 11.60 -6.50 12.97
N THR A 265 11.73 -7.02 11.75
CA THR A 265 11.06 -8.28 11.38
C THR A 265 11.71 -9.48 12.04
N ASN A 266 10.90 -10.51 12.28
CA ASN A 266 11.36 -11.83 12.69
C ASN A 266 11.71 -12.75 11.52
N VAL A 267 11.50 -12.30 10.27
CA VAL A 267 11.87 -13.02 9.05
C VAL A 267 13.39 -13.01 8.87
N ASP A 268 14.00 -14.15 8.51
CA ASP A 268 15.45 -14.22 8.23
C ASP A 268 15.77 -13.57 6.86
N THR A 269 15.87 -12.25 6.85
CA THR A 269 16.08 -11.44 5.64
C THR A 269 17.39 -11.76 4.93
N ASP A 270 18.45 -12.11 5.65
CA ASP A 270 19.74 -12.52 5.07
C ASP A 270 19.60 -13.86 4.33
N GLY A 271 18.96 -14.84 4.98
CA GLY A 271 18.65 -16.13 4.35
C GLY A 271 17.74 -15.99 3.13
N LEU A 272 16.76 -15.08 3.19
CA LEU A 272 15.87 -14.77 2.06
C LEU A 272 16.65 -14.11 0.92
N ALA A 273 17.48 -13.12 1.22
CA ALA A 273 18.28 -12.42 0.21
C ALA A 273 19.27 -13.38 -0.48
N LYS A 274 19.88 -14.29 0.27
CA LYS A 274 20.74 -15.36 -0.28
C LYS A 274 19.97 -16.29 -1.20
N PHE A 275 18.77 -16.73 -0.78
CA PHE A 275 17.90 -17.58 -1.59
C PHE A 275 17.50 -16.92 -2.91
N LEU A 276 17.05 -15.66 -2.87
CA LEU A 276 16.67 -14.89 -4.05
C LEU A 276 17.87 -14.65 -4.98
N SER A 277 19.03 -14.30 -4.43
CA SER A 277 20.27 -14.12 -5.19
C SER A 277 20.69 -15.40 -5.90
N ALA A 278 20.63 -16.55 -5.21
CA ALA A 278 20.93 -17.86 -5.80
C ALA A 278 19.98 -18.24 -6.95
N ARG A 279 18.79 -17.65 -6.97
CA ARG A 279 17.78 -17.82 -8.03
C ARG A 279 17.84 -16.75 -9.13
N GLY A 280 18.90 -15.94 -9.11
CA GLY A 280 19.15 -14.91 -10.12
C GLY A 280 18.28 -13.67 -9.97
N THR A 281 17.60 -13.47 -8.84
CA THR A 281 16.84 -12.26 -8.55
C THR A 281 17.75 -11.24 -7.86
N PRO A 282 18.07 -10.10 -8.49
CA PRO A 282 18.81 -9.02 -7.84
C PRO A 282 18.05 -8.54 -6.60
N VAL A 283 18.69 -8.65 -5.45
CA VAL A 283 18.10 -8.31 -4.16
C VAL A 283 19.15 -7.70 -3.23
N ARG A 284 18.69 -6.84 -2.33
CA ARG A 284 19.46 -6.36 -1.19
C ARG A 284 18.58 -6.31 0.06
N GLU A 285 19.23 -6.32 1.22
CA GLU A 285 18.56 -5.95 2.46
C GLU A 285 18.52 -4.42 2.60
N SER A 286 17.59 -3.93 3.41
CA SER A 286 17.35 -2.51 3.64
C SER A 286 16.91 -2.29 5.08
N ASP A 287 17.52 -1.32 5.76
CA ASP A 287 17.17 -0.94 7.13
C ASP A 287 16.24 0.27 7.20
N ASP A 288 15.83 0.81 6.04
CA ASP A 288 15.08 2.06 5.99
C ASP A 288 14.19 2.15 4.74
N ALA A 289 12.89 2.06 4.98
CA ALA A 289 11.85 2.14 3.96
C ALA A 289 11.45 3.59 3.57
N GLY A 290 12.20 4.62 4.01
CA GLY A 290 12.09 5.98 3.51
C GLY A 290 11.07 6.89 4.22
N ARG A 291 10.54 6.49 5.37
CA ARG A 291 9.73 7.32 6.31
C ARG A 291 8.53 8.02 5.67
N PHE A 292 7.95 7.33 4.71
CA PHE A 292 6.68 7.66 4.11
C PHE A 292 5.71 6.49 4.33
N LEU A 293 4.72 6.30 3.47
CA LEU A 293 3.69 5.29 3.67
C LEU A 293 4.20 3.85 3.63
N CYS A 294 5.28 3.57 2.88
CA CYS A 294 5.93 2.25 2.88
C CYS A 294 6.43 1.85 4.27
N ASP A 295 7.22 2.73 4.90
CA ASP A 295 7.69 2.53 6.27
C ASP A 295 6.52 2.55 7.28
N PHE A 296 5.51 3.41 7.06
CA PHE A 296 4.35 3.54 7.94
C PHE A 296 3.49 2.26 7.97
N ILE A 297 3.12 1.70 6.82
CA ILE A 297 2.34 0.45 6.79
C ILE A 297 3.12 -0.71 7.40
N TYR A 298 4.44 -0.72 7.17
CA TYR A 298 5.29 -1.78 7.68
C TYR A 298 5.40 -1.74 9.20
N TYR A 299 5.63 -0.55 9.76
CA TYR A 299 5.65 -0.36 11.21
C TYR A 299 4.31 -0.72 11.85
N ALA A 300 3.19 -0.31 11.23
CA ALA A 300 1.87 -0.70 11.69
C ALA A 300 1.72 -2.23 11.75
N SER A 301 2.16 -2.96 10.72
CA SER A 301 2.05 -4.42 10.72
C SER A 301 3.00 -5.10 11.71
N LEU A 302 4.23 -4.62 11.86
CA LEU A 302 5.19 -5.14 12.85
C LEU A 302 4.65 -4.99 14.27
N THR A 303 4.11 -3.82 14.60
CA THR A 303 3.51 -3.58 15.93
C THR A 303 2.26 -4.41 16.19
N GLU A 304 1.44 -4.66 15.17
CA GLU A 304 0.28 -5.57 15.30
C GLU A 304 0.71 -7.04 15.46
N PHE A 305 1.82 -7.46 14.84
CA PHE A 305 2.47 -8.74 15.14
C PHE A 305 2.93 -8.82 16.60
N GLN A 306 3.66 -7.80 17.10
CA GLN A 306 4.12 -7.76 18.49
C GLN A 306 2.93 -7.78 19.48
N ARG A 307 1.85 -7.04 19.18
CA ARG A 307 0.62 -7.04 19.97
C ARG A 307 0.01 -8.44 20.05
N ALA A 308 -0.05 -9.16 18.93
CA ALA A 308 -0.53 -10.52 18.91
C ALA A 308 0.37 -11.47 19.70
N ALA A 309 1.70 -11.37 19.56
CA ALA A 309 2.66 -12.18 20.30
C ALA A 309 2.51 -12.02 21.82
N HIS A 310 2.43 -10.79 22.33
CA HIS A 310 2.23 -10.53 23.76
C HIS A 310 0.92 -11.09 24.31
N ARG A 311 -0.17 -11.07 23.53
CA ARG A 311 -1.43 -11.73 23.93
C ARG A 311 -1.26 -13.24 24.06
N LEU A 312 -0.40 -13.87 23.24
CA LEU A 312 -0.14 -15.29 23.34
C LEU A 312 0.65 -15.64 24.61
N GLU A 313 1.68 -14.86 24.92
CA GLU A 313 2.52 -15.03 26.11
C GLU A 313 1.72 -14.84 27.41
N GLY A 314 0.90 -13.78 27.49
CA GLY A 314 0.10 -13.50 28.69
C GLY A 314 -0.91 -14.61 29.02
N VAL A 315 -1.51 -15.23 27.99
CA VAL A 315 -2.44 -16.37 28.19
C VAL A 315 -1.70 -17.63 28.64
N ALA A 316 -0.50 -17.88 28.12
CA ALA A 316 0.31 -19.05 28.53
C ALA A 316 0.73 -18.97 30.01
N GLY A 317 0.95 -17.76 30.54
CA GLY A 317 1.24 -17.54 31.95
C GLY A 317 0.06 -17.81 32.89
N ALA A 318 -1.19 -17.60 32.44
CA ALA A 318 -2.39 -17.68 33.28
C ALA A 318 -3.02 -19.09 33.35
N ARG A 319 -2.73 -19.99 32.41
CA ARG A 319 -3.40 -21.30 32.25
C ARG A 319 -2.71 -22.49 32.93
N ARG A 320 -1.80 -22.28 33.90
CA ARG A 320 -1.10 -23.41 34.57
C ARG A 320 -1.96 -24.24 35.54
N ASP A 321 -3.21 -23.84 35.82
CA ASP A 321 -4.01 -24.43 36.91
C ASP A 321 -5.38 -25.04 36.48
N ALA A 322 -5.63 -25.38 35.21
CA ALA A 322 -6.92 -25.99 34.82
C ALA A 322 -6.79 -27.08 33.74
N ASP A 323 -7.23 -28.29 34.08
CA ASP A 323 -7.27 -29.54 33.29
C ASP A 323 -8.25 -29.54 32.08
N ASP A 324 -8.53 -28.39 31.48
CA ASP A 324 -9.47 -28.28 30.35
C ASP A 324 -8.76 -28.50 29.00
N GLU A 325 -8.46 -29.76 28.68
CA GLU A 325 -7.83 -30.18 27.42
C GLU A 325 -8.76 -30.15 26.18
N ALA A 326 -10.08 -30.03 26.35
CA ALA A 326 -11.02 -30.39 25.28
C ALA A 326 -11.36 -29.26 24.27
N ASP A 327 -10.94 -28.01 24.50
CA ASP A 327 -11.27 -26.88 23.62
C ASP A 327 -10.02 -26.11 23.16
N GLN A 328 -8.97 -26.86 22.79
CA GLN A 328 -7.80 -26.35 22.06
C GLN A 328 -8.21 -26.01 20.61
N GLN A 329 -9.14 -25.09 20.47
CA GLN A 329 -9.42 -24.41 19.21
C GLN A 329 -8.08 -23.84 18.73
N GLN A 330 -7.58 -24.37 17.61
CA GLN A 330 -6.24 -24.12 17.06
C GLN A 330 -5.92 -22.63 17.11
N LYS A 331 -5.17 -22.22 18.14
CA LYS A 331 -4.84 -20.82 18.37
C LYS A 331 -4.01 -20.35 17.18
N ALA A 332 -4.54 -19.41 16.41
CA ALA A 332 -3.84 -18.89 15.25
C ALA A 332 -2.50 -18.28 15.71
N SER A 333 -1.42 -18.64 15.00
CA SER A 333 -0.13 -17.99 15.21
C SER A 333 -0.23 -16.52 14.78
N PRO A 334 0.58 -15.61 15.34
CA PRO A 334 0.59 -14.22 14.89
C PRO A 334 0.94 -14.14 13.41
N ILE A 335 0.30 -13.22 12.70
CA ILE A 335 0.53 -13.00 11.26
C ILE A 335 1.93 -12.41 11.07
N THR A 336 2.80 -13.08 10.32
CA THR A 336 4.17 -12.62 10.10
C THR A 336 4.22 -11.55 9.00
N PRO A 337 4.69 -10.32 9.29
CA PRO A 337 4.73 -9.25 8.30
C PRO A 337 6.11 -9.08 7.67
N LEU A 338 6.14 -8.82 6.36
CA LEU A 338 7.34 -8.43 5.62
C LEU A 338 7.03 -7.26 4.69
N PHE A 339 8.04 -6.43 4.41
CA PHE A 339 7.94 -5.40 3.38
C PHE A 339 9.03 -5.59 2.33
N VAL A 340 8.66 -5.47 1.05
CA VAL A 340 9.60 -5.50 -0.07
C VAL A 340 9.36 -4.30 -0.99
N HIS A 341 10.42 -3.54 -1.25
CA HIS A 341 10.42 -2.56 -2.33
C HIS A 341 10.77 -3.22 -3.66
N VAL A 342 10.01 -2.89 -4.70
CA VAL A 342 10.30 -3.23 -6.10
C VAL A 342 10.90 -2.01 -6.82
N PRO A 343 11.75 -2.20 -7.84
CA PRO A 343 12.27 -1.06 -8.60
C PRO A 343 11.16 -0.41 -9.44
N PRO A 344 11.37 0.83 -9.93
CA PRO A 344 10.45 1.45 -10.89
C PRO A 344 10.27 0.59 -12.15
N GLU A 345 9.12 0.70 -12.81
CA GLU A 345 8.84 -0.10 -14.02
C GLU A 345 9.88 0.12 -15.11
N GLY A 346 10.35 -0.98 -15.70
CA GLY A 346 11.37 -0.98 -16.74
C GLY A 346 12.79 -0.65 -16.26
N GLN A 347 13.00 -0.44 -14.95
CA GLN A 347 14.30 -0.22 -14.37
C GLN A 347 14.76 -1.48 -13.64
N ASP A 348 15.90 -2.04 -14.06
CA ASP A 348 16.59 -3.23 -13.53
C ASP A 348 15.84 -4.56 -13.67
N LEU A 349 14.52 -4.58 -13.49
CA LEU A 349 13.68 -5.77 -13.56
C LEU A 349 12.42 -5.52 -14.41
N THR A 350 12.05 -6.53 -15.21
CA THR A 350 10.73 -6.58 -15.85
C THR A 350 9.66 -6.91 -14.83
N LEU A 351 8.38 -6.60 -15.14
CA LEU A 351 7.25 -6.98 -14.28
C LEU A 351 7.20 -8.50 -14.02
N GLU A 352 7.57 -9.32 -15.00
CA GLU A 352 7.66 -10.78 -14.86
C GLU A 352 8.76 -11.19 -13.87
N GLN A 353 9.93 -10.57 -13.96
CA GLN A 353 11.03 -10.83 -13.01
C GLN A 353 10.66 -10.39 -11.59
N VAL A 354 10.02 -9.22 -11.43
CA VAL A 354 9.51 -8.77 -10.13
C VAL A 354 8.49 -9.77 -9.60
N ARG A 355 7.49 -10.14 -10.40
CA ARG A 355 6.46 -11.12 -9.99
C ARG A 355 7.06 -12.45 -9.56
N LYS A 356 8.00 -13.00 -10.35
CA LYS A 356 8.71 -14.22 -9.99
C LYS A 356 9.43 -14.06 -8.64
N GLY A 357 10.15 -12.94 -8.46
CA GLY A 357 10.81 -12.63 -7.20
C GLY A 357 9.86 -12.54 -6.00
N ILE A 358 8.67 -11.95 -6.19
CA ILE A 358 7.64 -11.90 -5.13
C ILE A 358 7.10 -13.30 -4.79
N LEU A 359 6.85 -14.16 -5.78
CA LEU A 359 6.44 -15.54 -5.53
C LEU A 359 7.52 -16.32 -4.76
N ASP A 360 8.80 -16.10 -5.11
CA ASP A 360 9.94 -16.67 -4.39
C ASP A 360 10.00 -16.18 -2.93
N VAL A 361 9.73 -14.89 -2.67
CA VAL A 361 9.62 -14.32 -1.31
C VAL A 361 8.50 -15.00 -0.50
N VAL A 362 7.30 -15.08 -1.06
CA VAL A 362 6.14 -15.68 -0.38
C VAL A 362 6.41 -17.14 -0.05
N TRP A 363 6.90 -17.92 -1.02
CA TRP A 363 7.19 -19.33 -0.82
C TRP A 363 8.26 -19.53 0.26
N TRP A 364 9.37 -18.79 0.20
CA TRP A 364 10.46 -18.93 1.15
C TRP A 364 10.02 -18.55 2.57
N SER A 365 9.22 -17.49 2.72
CA SER A 365 8.76 -17.01 4.03
C SER A 365 7.84 -18.01 4.73
N ILE A 366 7.13 -18.85 3.97
CA ILE A 366 6.18 -19.83 4.51
C ILE A 366 6.82 -21.22 4.65
N VAL A 367 7.62 -21.63 3.67
CA VAL A 367 8.19 -22.99 3.56
C VAL A 367 9.66 -23.02 3.98
N GLY A 368 10.45 -22.08 3.45
CA GLY A 368 11.90 -22.06 3.60
C GLY A 368 12.37 -21.81 5.03
N GLU A 369 11.65 -21.00 5.81
CA GLU A 369 11.97 -20.78 7.23
C GLU A 369 11.72 -22.03 8.08
N ARG A 370 10.67 -22.80 7.78
CA ARG A 370 10.29 -23.99 8.58
C ARG A 370 11.20 -25.20 8.37
N ALA A 371 11.98 -25.20 7.29
CA ALA A 371 12.89 -26.29 6.95
C ALA A 371 14.26 -26.18 7.65
N ARG A 372 14.51 -25.11 8.41
CA ARG A 372 15.72 -24.89 9.20
C ARG A 372 15.45 -25.20 10.66
#